data_AF-A0A5B8UNE5-F1
#
_entry.id   AF-A0A5B8UNE5-F1
#
_cell.length_a   1.000
_cell.length_b   1.000
_cell.length_c   1.000
_cell.angle_alpha   90.00
_cell.angle_beta   90.00
_cell.angle_gamma   90.00
#
_symmetry.space_group_name_H-M   'P 1'
#
loop_
_entity.id
_entity.type
_entity.pdbx_description
1 polymer ?
#
loop_
_entity_poly.entity_id
_entity_poly.type
_entity_poly.pdbx_seq_one_letter_code
_entity_poly.pdbx_strand_id
1 'polypeptide(L)'
;MKRNPLTLFQNKQLLSLAFPPLLMIALVVGLLVLMVATCIKFTKGPQSTSALVLQLQRLQAKFLSAETINPEKERAEMEVLQNNIKTASDPSIISGNLALQKLFSSNCQSIRMALNNSHAEDKTAWVKLNALMTDFNFLYFEK
;
A
#
# COMPACT_ATOMS: atom_id res chain seq x y z
N MET A 1 -18.70 63.76 -5.24
CA MET A 1 -19.44 62.78 -4.40
C MET A 1 -18.60 62.41 -3.19
N LYS A 2 -18.85 63.02 -2.02
CA LYS A 2 -18.17 62.68 -0.75
C LYS A 2 -18.76 61.37 -0.21
N ARG A 3 -17.97 60.30 -0.16
CA ARG A 3 -18.38 59.05 0.50
C ARG A 3 -18.48 59.33 2.01
N ASN A 4 -19.63 59.01 2.60
CA ASN A 4 -19.91 59.23 4.02
C ASN A 4 -18.91 58.41 4.88
N PRO A 5 -18.17 59.01 5.82
CA PRO A 5 -17.18 58.30 6.64
C PRO A 5 -17.81 57.20 7.53
N LEU A 6 -19.12 57.29 7.80
CA LEU A 6 -19.90 56.30 8.54
C LEU A 6 -20.02 54.94 7.81
N THR A 7 -20.16 54.92 6.47
CA THR A 7 -20.30 53.67 5.72
C THR A 7 -18.98 52.90 5.62
N LEU A 8 -17.85 53.62 5.69
CA LEU A 8 -16.50 53.05 5.66
C LEU A 8 -16.13 52.39 7.01
N PHE A 9 -16.61 52.96 8.13
CA PHE A 9 -16.44 52.40 9.47
C PHE A 9 -17.32 51.17 9.71
N GLN A 10 -18.59 51.21 9.28
CA GLN A 10 -19.49 50.05 9.34
C GLN A 10 -18.96 48.86 8.53
N ASN A 11 -18.44 49.10 7.32
CA ASN A 11 -17.87 48.04 6.50
C ASN A 11 -16.61 47.41 7.12
N LYS A 12 -15.77 48.19 7.82
CA LYS A 12 -14.61 47.66 8.55
C LYS A 12 -15.02 46.83 9.78
N GLN A 13 -16.04 47.26 10.51
CA GLN A 13 -16.60 46.48 11.62
C GLN A 13 -17.22 45.16 11.14
N LEU A 14 -18.00 45.19 10.06
CA LEU A 14 -18.57 44.00 9.43
C LEU A 14 -17.49 43.04 8.93
N LEU A 15 -16.42 43.55 8.30
CA LEU A 15 -15.28 42.73 7.89
C LEU A 15 -14.60 42.07 9.09
N SER A 16 -14.37 42.81 10.19
CA SER A 16 -13.71 42.25 11.39
C SER A 16 -14.58 41.23 12.13
N LEU A 17 -15.90 41.31 12.00
CA LEU A 17 -16.85 40.39 12.63
C LEU A 17 -17.05 39.12 11.79
N ALA A 18 -16.98 39.24 10.45
CA ALA A 18 -17.14 38.13 9.51
C ALA A 18 -15.83 37.38 9.23
N PHE A 19 -14.67 38.00 9.47
CA PHE A 19 -13.37 37.37 9.22
C PHE A 19 -13.08 36.15 10.12
N PRO A 20 -13.31 36.18 11.45
CA PRO A 20 -13.11 35.02 12.32
C PRO A 20 -13.95 33.79 11.91
N PRO A 21 -15.26 33.89 11.63
CA PRO A 21 -16.04 32.72 11.20
C PRO A 21 -15.63 32.21 9.82
N LEU A 22 -15.26 33.08 8.87
CA LEU A 22 -14.72 32.65 7.57
C LEU A 22 -13.42 31.86 7.72
N LEU A 23 -12.54 32.28 8.62
CA LEU A 23 -11.26 31.61 8.87
C LEU A 23 -11.47 30.26 9.57
N MET A 24 -12.44 30.19 10.50
CA MET A 24 -12.90 28.92 11.10
C MET A 24 -13.49 27.96 10.07
N ILE A 25 -14.33 28.45 9.14
CA ILE A 25 -14.89 27.62 8.06
C ILE A 25 -13.76 27.09 7.17
N ALA A 26 -12.81 27.94 6.76
CA ALA A 26 -11.67 27.52 5.96
C ALA A 26 -10.81 26.46 6.67
N LEU A 27 -10.58 26.63 7.98
CA LEU A 27 -9.85 25.65 8.80
C LEU A 27 -10.59 24.30 8.86
N VAL A 28 -11.91 24.33 9.13
CA VAL A 28 -12.73 23.11 9.21
C VAL A 28 -12.76 22.38 7.88
N VAL A 29 -12.95 23.11 6.76
CA VAL A 29 -12.89 22.52 5.42
C VAL A 29 -11.52 21.93 5.13
N GLY A 30 -10.44 22.64 5.50
CA GLY A 30 -9.07 22.15 5.35
C GLY A 30 -8.83 20.84 6.12
N LEU A 31 -9.27 20.78 7.38
CA LEU A 31 -9.19 19.57 8.21
C LEU A 31 -10.04 18.43 7.64
N LEU A 32 -11.23 18.72 7.14
CA LEU A 32 -12.13 17.73 6.55
C LEU A 32 -11.49 17.09 5.30
N VAL A 33 -10.90 17.90 4.43
CA VAL A 33 -10.16 17.41 3.25
C VAL A 33 -8.99 16.53 3.65
N LEU A 34 -8.23 16.95 4.69
CA LEU A 34 -7.08 16.20 5.19
C LEU A 34 -7.50 14.85 5.78
N MET A 35 -8.60 14.82 6.54
CA MET A 35 -9.21 13.62 7.09
C MET A 35 -9.69 12.67 5.99
N VAL A 36 -10.42 13.17 5.00
CA VAL A 36 -10.89 12.34 3.86
C VAL A 36 -9.70 11.79 3.07
N ALA A 37 -8.68 12.61 2.79
CA ALA A 37 -7.48 12.17 2.09
C ALA A 37 -6.71 11.10 2.87
N THR A 38 -6.60 11.23 4.19
CA THR A 38 -5.98 10.20 5.04
C THR A 38 -6.83 8.94 5.07
N CYS A 39 -8.16 9.03 5.26
CA CYS A 39 -9.05 7.87 5.23
C CYS A 39 -8.96 7.11 3.89
N ILE A 40 -8.96 7.79 2.75
CA ILE A 40 -8.81 7.16 1.43
C ILE A 40 -7.43 6.51 1.27
N LYS A 41 -6.38 7.10 1.86
CA LYS A 41 -5.04 6.49 1.86
C LYS A 41 -5.03 5.21 2.68
N PHE A 42 -5.69 5.20 3.84
CA PHE A 42 -5.77 4.04 4.73
C PHE A 42 -6.68 2.91 4.23
N THR A 43 -7.63 3.16 3.32
CA THR A 43 -8.43 2.07 2.71
C THR A 43 -7.66 1.27 1.66
N LYS A 44 -6.65 1.87 1.02
CA LYS A 44 -5.82 1.20 -0.01
C LYS A 44 -4.90 0.12 0.57
N GLY A 45 -4.44 0.27 1.81
CA GLY A 45 -3.55 -0.69 2.47
C GLY A 45 -4.18 -2.08 2.66
N PRO A 46 -5.36 -2.19 3.31
CA PRO A 46 -6.09 -3.45 3.45
C PRO A 46 -6.42 -4.12 2.12
N GLN A 47 -6.85 -3.35 1.11
CA GLN A 47 -7.14 -3.89 -0.22
C GLN A 47 -5.89 -4.49 -0.89
N SER A 48 -4.77 -3.79 -0.82
CA SER A 48 -3.49 -4.25 -1.39
C SER A 48 -2.97 -5.49 -0.65
N THR A 49 -3.15 -5.54 0.67
CA THR A 49 -2.78 -6.69 1.50
C THR A 49 -3.62 -7.92 1.12
N SER A 50 -4.93 -7.78 0.99
CA SER A 50 -5.82 -8.88 0.58
C SER A 50 -5.49 -9.41 -0.81
N ALA A 51 -5.16 -8.53 -1.77
CA ALA A 51 -4.74 -8.95 -3.10
C ALA A 51 -3.44 -9.76 -3.08
N LEU A 52 -2.46 -9.33 -2.28
CA LEU A 52 -1.20 -10.06 -2.10
C LEU A 52 -1.41 -11.43 -1.43
N VAL A 53 -2.21 -11.49 -0.37
CA VAL A 53 -2.58 -12.75 0.31
C VAL A 53 -3.21 -13.72 -0.68
N LEU A 54 -4.15 -13.24 -1.49
CA LEU A 54 -4.86 -14.07 -2.45
C LEU A 54 -3.93 -14.60 -3.55
N GLN A 55 -2.97 -13.81 -4.02
CA GLN A 55 -1.95 -14.29 -4.95
C GLN A 55 -1.04 -15.35 -4.31
N LEU A 56 -0.59 -15.14 -3.08
CA LEU A 56 0.24 -16.12 -2.35
C LEU A 56 -0.48 -17.44 -2.13
N GLN A 57 -1.78 -17.39 -1.84
CA GLN A 57 -2.61 -18.59 -1.71
C GLN A 57 -2.78 -19.31 -3.05
N ARG A 58 -2.98 -18.57 -4.15
CA ARG A 58 -3.02 -19.15 -5.50
C ARG A 58 -1.71 -19.82 -5.87
N LEU A 59 -0.58 -19.16 -5.62
CA LEU A 59 0.73 -19.72 -5.90
C LEU A 59 1.00 -20.97 -5.06
N GLN A 60 0.65 -20.94 -3.77
CA GLN A 60 0.74 -22.11 -2.89
C GLN A 60 -0.13 -23.26 -3.39
N ALA A 61 -1.35 -22.98 -3.85
CA ALA A 61 -2.23 -23.99 -4.42
C ALA A 61 -1.61 -24.64 -5.67
N LYS A 62 -0.97 -23.86 -6.57
CA LYS A 62 -0.25 -24.39 -7.73
C LYS A 62 0.88 -25.34 -7.34
N PHE A 63 1.64 -25.00 -6.28
CA PHE A 63 2.67 -25.88 -5.76
C PHE A 63 2.08 -27.19 -5.21
N LEU A 64 0.96 -27.13 -4.50
CA LEU A 64 0.29 -28.30 -3.91
C LEU A 64 -0.35 -29.21 -4.97
N SER A 65 -0.90 -28.63 -6.03
CA SER A 65 -1.53 -29.38 -7.14
C SER A 65 -0.53 -29.83 -8.21
N ALA A 66 0.75 -29.50 -8.06
CA ALA A 66 1.78 -29.71 -9.09
C ALA A 66 1.42 -29.10 -10.46
N GLU A 67 0.69 -27.98 -10.45
CA GLU A 67 0.39 -27.23 -11.66
C GLU A 67 1.68 -26.58 -12.21
N THR A 68 1.79 -26.48 -13.53
CA THR A 68 2.92 -25.80 -14.17
C THR A 68 2.97 -24.34 -13.77
N ILE A 69 4.07 -23.94 -13.13
CA ILE A 69 4.32 -22.56 -12.72
C ILE A 69 5.24 -21.89 -13.73
N ASN A 70 4.81 -20.74 -14.26
CA ASN A 70 5.68 -19.86 -15.05
C ASN A 70 6.34 -18.83 -14.09
N PRO A 71 7.63 -18.99 -13.76
CA PRO A 71 8.30 -18.14 -12.77
C PRO A 71 8.39 -16.67 -13.19
N GLU A 72 8.56 -16.35 -14.48
CA GLU A 72 8.60 -14.93 -14.92
C GLU A 72 7.23 -14.26 -14.77
N LYS A 73 6.15 -14.98 -15.10
CA LYS A 73 4.79 -14.45 -14.91
C LYS A 73 4.48 -14.22 -13.44
N GLU A 74 4.73 -15.22 -12.58
CA GLU A 74 4.50 -15.10 -11.15
C GLU A 74 5.35 -13.99 -10.53
N ARG A 75 6.61 -13.84 -10.97
CA ARG A 75 7.50 -12.76 -10.54
C ARG A 75 6.91 -11.39 -10.86
N ALA A 76 6.46 -11.17 -12.10
CA ALA A 76 5.91 -9.89 -12.52
C ALA A 76 4.63 -9.53 -11.74
N GLU A 77 3.73 -10.49 -11.55
CA GLU A 77 2.50 -10.29 -10.75
C GLU A 77 2.83 -9.99 -9.28
N MET A 78 3.75 -10.75 -8.70
CA MET A 78 4.17 -10.58 -7.30
C MET A 78 4.85 -9.23 -7.07
N GLU A 79 5.72 -8.80 -7.98
CA GLU A 79 6.45 -7.53 -7.88
C GLU A 79 5.49 -6.34 -7.83
N VAL A 80 4.47 -6.33 -8.68
CA VAL A 80 3.42 -5.29 -8.68
C VAL A 80 2.69 -5.27 -7.34
N LEU A 81 2.27 -6.43 -6.83
CA LEU A 81 1.54 -6.52 -5.57
C LEU A 81 2.40 -6.10 -4.37
N GLN A 82 3.67 -6.51 -4.34
CA GLN A 82 4.62 -6.09 -3.32
C GLN A 82 4.87 -4.58 -3.36
N ASN A 83 5.00 -3.98 -4.54
CA ASN A 83 5.18 -2.52 -4.64
C ASN A 83 3.92 -1.75 -4.23
N ASN A 84 2.73 -2.29 -4.53
CA ASN A 84 1.47 -1.70 -4.10
C ASN A 84 1.32 -1.73 -2.57
N ILE A 85 1.61 -2.86 -1.92
CA ILE A 85 1.52 -2.92 -0.45
C ILE A 85 2.56 -2.01 0.22
N LYS A 86 3.79 -1.92 -0.31
CA LYS A 86 4.86 -1.04 0.19
C LYS A 86 4.46 0.45 0.17
N THR A 87 3.70 0.86 -0.84
CA THR A 87 3.28 2.26 -1.03
C THR A 87 1.95 2.58 -0.33
N ALA A 88 1.05 1.60 -0.21
CA ALA A 88 -0.28 1.78 0.35
C ALA A 88 -0.39 1.47 1.86
N SER A 89 0.59 0.79 2.45
CA SER A 89 0.52 0.32 3.85
C SER A 89 1.68 0.83 4.69
N ASP A 90 1.43 1.03 5.98
CA ASP A 90 2.49 1.28 6.96
C ASP A 90 3.34 0.00 7.15
N PRO A 91 4.69 0.08 7.15
CA PRO A 91 5.55 -1.08 7.38
C PRO A 91 5.24 -1.86 8.67
N SER A 92 4.76 -1.21 9.72
CA SER A 92 4.35 -1.84 10.98
C SER A 92 3.13 -2.75 10.81
N ILE A 93 2.21 -2.40 9.92
CA ILE A 93 1.03 -3.21 9.59
C ILE A 93 1.45 -4.46 8.82
N ILE A 94 2.40 -4.32 7.89
CA ILE A 94 2.92 -5.45 7.11
C ILE A 94 3.63 -6.42 8.05
N SER A 95 4.63 -5.93 8.80
CA SER A 95 5.45 -6.74 9.71
C SER A 95 4.67 -7.37 10.85
N GLY A 96 3.63 -6.70 11.35
CA GLY A 96 2.74 -7.24 12.40
C GLY A 96 1.76 -8.32 11.91
N ASN A 97 1.66 -8.58 10.60
CA ASN A 97 0.71 -9.53 10.05
C ASN A 97 1.27 -10.97 10.03
N LEU A 98 1.05 -11.70 11.12
CA LEU A 98 1.51 -13.09 11.28
C LEU A 98 0.97 -14.06 10.22
N ALA A 99 -0.25 -13.84 9.71
CA ALA A 99 -0.81 -14.69 8.67
C ALA A 99 -0.08 -14.49 7.33
N LEU A 100 0.21 -13.24 6.99
CA LEU A 100 1.00 -12.89 5.80
C LEU A 100 2.42 -13.44 5.90
N GLN A 101 3.07 -13.30 7.07
CA GLN A 101 4.40 -13.85 7.33
C GLN A 101 4.47 -15.36 7.07
N LYS A 102 3.51 -16.13 7.61
CA LYS A 102 3.45 -17.58 7.42
C LYS A 102 3.28 -17.95 5.94
N LEU A 103 2.40 -17.24 5.22
CA LEU A 103 2.21 -17.45 3.79
C LEU A 103 3.47 -17.15 2.98
N PHE A 104 4.17 -16.06 3.28
CA PHE A 104 5.44 -15.71 2.64
C PHE A 104 6.50 -16.77 2.90
N SER A 105 6.69 -17.15 4.17
CA SER A 105 7.70 -18.15 4.55
C SER A 105 7.46 -19.49 3.84
N SER A 106 6.21 -19.95 3.80
CA SER A 106 5.84 -21.18 3.10
C SER A 106 6.09 -21.08 1.59
N ASN A 107 5.67 -19.99 0.94
CA ASN A 107 5.92 -19.80 -0.49
C ASN A 107 7.41 -19.68 -0.82
N CYS A 108 8.20 -18.97 0.01
CA CYS A 108 9.66 -18.89 -0.17
C CYS A 108 10.30 -20.28 -0.12
N GLN A 109 9.88 -21.13 0.80
CA GLN A 109 10.36 -22.52 0.87
C GLN A 109 10.01 -23.30 -0.40
N SER A 110 8.76 -23.25 -0.85
CA SER A 110 8.33 -23.93 -2.08
C SER A 110 9.08 -23.46 -3.32
N ILE A 111 9.29 -22.15 -3.46
CA ILE A 111 10.06 -21.55 -4.55
C ILE A 111 11.52 -22.00 -4.51
N ARG A 112 12.14 -22.06 -3.31
CA ARG A 112 13.51 -22.54 -3.15
C ARG A 112 13.65 -24.02 -3.55
N MET A 113 12.68 -24.85 -3.18
CA MET A 113 12.63 -26.25 -3.60
C MET A 113 12.47 -26.37 -5.12
N ALA A 114 11.56 -25.60 -5.73
CA ALA A 114 11.37 -25.58 -7.17
C ALA A 114 12.61 -25.11 -7.93
N LEU A 115 13.29 -24.06 -7.43
CA LEU A 115 14.55 -23.58 -7.98
C LEU A 115 15.62 -24.68 -7.99
N ASN A 116 15.77 -25.42 -6.89
CA ASN A 116 16.75 -26.50 -6.81
C ASN A 116 16.48 -27.65 -7.78
N ASN A 117 15.21 -27.87 -8.13
CA ASN A 117 14.77 -28.91 -9.05
C ASN A 117 14.59 -28.41 -10.51
N SER A 118 14.80 -27.12 -10.77
CA SER A 118 14.54 -26.51 -12.08
C SER A 118 15.60 -26.87 -13.13
N HIS A 119 15.17 -27.01 -14.38
CA HIS A 119 16.06 -27.17 -15.53
C HIS A 119 16.85 -25.88 -15.80
N ALA A 120 17.99 -26.00 -16.48
CA ALA A 120 18.90 -24.89 -16.74
C ALA A 120 18.24 -23.70 -17.46
N GLU A 121 17.30 -23.96 -18.37
CA GLU A 121 16.61 -22.94 -19.17
C GLU A 121 15.74 -22.01 -18.31
N ASP A 122 15.02 -22.55 -17.31
CA ASP A 122 14.14 -21.77 -16.42
C ASP A 122 14.83 -21.31 -15.13
N LYS A 123 16.06 -21.80 -14.87
CA LYS A 123 16.76 -21.57 -13.60
C LYS A 123 16.90 -20.08 -13.28
N THR A 124 17.23 -19.26 -14.28
CA THR A 124 17.39 -17.81 -14.10
C THR A 124 16.08 -17.14 -13.66
N ALA A 125 14.94 -17.56 -14.23
CA ALA A 125 13.65 -17.00 -13.86
C ALA A 125 13.26 -17.40 -12.42
N TRP A 126 13.52 -18.65 -12.04
CA TRP A 126 13.34 -19.11 -10.66
C TRP A 126 14.23 -18.38 -9.66
N VAL A 127 15.50 -18.10 -10.00
CA VAL A 127 16.42 -17.32 -9.16
C VAL A 127 15.84 -15.93 -8.88
N LYS A 128 15.35 -15.24 -9.92
CA LYS A 128 14.77 -13.90 -9.76
C LYS A 128 13.51 -13.91 -8.91
N LEU A 129 12.60 -14.87 -9.11
CA LEU A 129 11.41 -15.02 -8.29
C LEU A 129 11.78 -15.31 -6.83
N ASN A 130 12.74 -16.20 -6.59
CA ASN A 130 13.23 -16.51 -5.25
C ASN A 130 13.83 -15.27 -4.55
N ALA A 131 14.64 -14.49 -5.26
CA ALA A 131 15.23 -13.25 -4.74
C ALA A 131 14.13 -12.24 -4.35
N LEU A 132 13.19 -11.96 -5.26
CA LEU A 132 12.06 -11.06 -5.00
C LEU A 132 11.28 -11.43 -3.73
N MET A 133 11.01 -12.73 -3.55
CA MET A 133 10.27 -13.23 -2.40
C MET A 133 11.08 -13.18 -1.11
N THR A 134 12.35 -13.56 -1.18
CA THR A 134 13.25 -13.57 -0.01
C THR A 134 13.56 -12.15 0.46
N ASP A 135 13.79 -11.20 -0.45
CA ASP A 135 14.08 -9.80 -0.10
C ASP A 135 12.89 -9.16 0.63
N PHE A 136 11.66 -9.42 0.17
CA PHE A 136 10.47 -8.96 0.86
C PHE A 136 10.33 -9.61 2.25
N ASN A 137 10.55 -10.92 2.34
CA ASN A 137 10.48 -11.64 3.62
C ASN A 137 11.49 -11.08 4.63
N PHE A 138 12.72 -10.85 4.19
CA PHE A 138 13.78 -10.27 5.00
C PHE A 138 13.42 -8.88 5.51
N LEU A 139 12.99 -7.98 4.62
CA LEU A 139 12.69 -6.58 4.97
C LEU A 139 11.56 -6.42 5.99
N TYR A 140 10.55 -7.30 5.94
CA TYR A 140 9.33 -7.14 6.73
C TYR A 140 9.16 -8.15 7.87
N PHE A 141 9.81 -9.31 7.82
CA PHE A 141 9.49 -10.42 8.75
C PHE A 141 10.69 -11.04 9.47
N GLU A 142 11.93 -10.84 9.03
CA GLU A 142 13.13 -11.44 9.65
C GLU A 142 13.89 -10.46 10.56
N LYS A 143 13.18 -9.53 11.23
CA LYS A 143 13.77 -8.61 12.21
C LYS A 143 13.94 -9.24 13.58
#